data_AF-E8WXU5-F1
#
_entry.id   AF-E8WXU5-F1
#
_cell.length_a   1.000
_cell.length_b   1.000
_cell.length_c   1.000
_cell.angle_alpha   90.00
_cell.angle_beta   90.00
_cell.angle_gamma   90.00
#
_symmetry.space_group_name_H-M   'P 1'
#
loop_
_entity.id
_entity.type
_entity.pdbx_description
1 polymer ?
#
loop_
_entity_poly.entity_id
_entity_poly.type
_entity_poly.pdbx_seq_one_letter_code
_entity_poly.pdbx_strand_id
1 'polypeptide(L)'
;MLHTFVALVQDKPGVLTRVASLFRRLNINIVSLTVGESERPDTSRMTIVCEAPEHAAHRIKASLYKLEITVDVDEVGRSEAVIRELCLIKVAAGPTSPLGQASRSQIFELATVFRARVVDLAPESIMLEMTGSSSKIEGLVQVITESGYTILEVSRTGRMAMRRGHHTSRVLKALGTPSQDNFTGHHDEDFDQNLSATEIIPNEFEDVHEEEQ
;
A
#
# COMPACT_ATOMS: atom_id res chain seq x y z
N MET A 1 3.13 -6.14 -20.43
CA MET A 1 2.22 -6.25 -19.28
C MET A 1 2.91 -5.67 -18.05
N LEU A 2 2.16 -5.18 -17.06
CA LEU A 2 2.75 -4.69 -15.81
C LEU A 2 2.85 -5.82 -14.79
N HIS A 3 4.06 -6.10 -14.31
CA HIS A 3 4.33 -7.04 -13.21
C HIS A 3 4.65 -6.27 -11.95
N THR A 4 4.07 -6.68 -10.82
CA THR A 4 4.31 -6.07 -9.51
C THR A 4 4.99 -7.08 -8.60
N PHE A 5 6.19 -6.75 -8.15
CA PHE A 5 6.94 -7.55 -7.20
C PHE A 5 6.97 -6.84 -5.85
N VAL A 6 6.76 -7.60 -4.78
CA VAL A 6 7.00 -7.16 -3.41
C VAL A 6 8.21 -7.93 -2.91
N ALA A 7 9.33 -7.25 -2.76
CA ALA A 7 10.58 -7.82 -2.29
C ALA A 7 10.87 -7.36 -0.86
N LEU A 8 11.21 -8.31 0.01
CA LEU A 8 11.84 -8.03 1.29
C LEU A 8 13.35 -8.10 1.09
N VAL A 9 14.05 -7.01 1.40
CA VAL A 9 15.49 -6.87 1.19
C VAL A 9 16.16 -6.43 2.48
N GLN A 10 17.45 -6.69 2.65
CA GLN A 10 18.23 -6.15 3.75
C GLN A 10 18.19 -4.61 3.71
N ASP A 11 18.13 -3.97 4.87
CA ASP A 11 18.17 -2.51 4.97
C ASP A 11 19.62 -2.04 5.17
N LYS A 12 20.37 -2.00 4.06
CA LYS A 12 21.78 -1.64 4.04
C LYS A 12 22.10 -0.70 2.86
N PRO A 13 23.13 0.15 2.99
CA PRO A 13 23.59 1.00 1.89
C PRO A 13 23.85 0.20 0.60
N GLY A 14 23.40 0.72 -0.54
CA GLY A 14 23.62 0.13 -1.86
C GLY A 14 22.58 -0.92 -2.30
N VAL A 15 21.62 -1.28 -1.45
CA VAL A 15 20.53 -2.24 -1.77
C VAL A 15 19.67 -1.76 -2.92
N LEU A 16 19.20 -0.50 -2.87
CA LEU A 16 18.43 0.10 -3.96
C LEU A 16 19.20 0.08 -5.29
N THR A 17 20.47 0.46 -5.26
CA THR A 17 21.34 0.48 -6.46
C THR A 17 21.48 -0.91 -7.08
N ARG A 18 21.62 -1.95 -6.25
CA ARG A 18 21.71 -3.34 -6.73
C ARG A 18 20.43 -3.79 -7.42
N VAL A 19 19.27 -3.49 -6.83
CA VAL A 19 17.95 -3.79 -7.41
C VAL A 19 17.77 -3.02 -8.72
N ALA A 20 17.97 -1.71 -8.74
CA ALA A 20 17.85 -0.89 -9.95
C ALA A 20 18.80 -1.35 -11.07
N SER A 21 20.05 -1.69 -10.71
CA SER A 21 21.04 -2.21 -11.66
C SER A 21 20.64 -3.56 -12.25
N LEU A 22 19.92 -4.42 -11.50
CA LEU A 22 19.39 -5.67 -12.03
C LEU A 22 18.40 -5.40 -13.17
N PHE A 23 17.41 -4.52 -12.96
CA PHE A 23 16.43 -4.19 -13.99
C PHE A 23 17.07 -3.53 -15.22
N ARG A 24 18.07 -2.67 -15.01
CA ARG A 24 18.90 -2.14 -16.10
C ARG A 24 19.56 -3.26 -16.91
N ARG A 25 20.20 -4.25 -16.26
CA ARG A 25 20.86 -5.38 -16.96
C ARG A 25 19.88 -6.28 -17.69
N LEU A 26 18.67 -6.44 -17.17
CA LEU A 26 17.60 -7.19 -17.83
C LEU A 26 16.97 -6.40 -18.98
N ASN A 27 17.33 -5.12 -19.17
CA ASN A 27 16.71 -4.18 -20.10
C ASN A 27 15.20 -4.08 -19.90
N ILE A 28 14.78 -3.94 -18.64
CA ILE A 28 13.37 -3.85 -18.24
C ILE A 28 13.13 -2.47 -17.62
N ASN A 29 12.10 -1.80 -18.11
CA ASN A 29 11.69 -0.49 -17.59
C ASN A 29 10.99 -0.64 -16.23
N ILE A 30 11.47 0.11 -15.23
CA ILE A 30 10.80 0.25 -13.94
C ILE A 30 9.79 1.39 -14.08
N VAL A 31 8.51 1.06 -13.95
CA VAL A 31 7.40 2.04 -14.00
C VAL A 31 7.22 2.71 -12.64
N SER A 32 7.46 1.98 -11.55
CA SER A 32 7.36 2.51 -10.20
C SER A 32 8.22 1.69 -9.25
N LEU A 33 8.86 2.35 -8.29
CA LEU A 33 9.61 1.72 -7.22
C LEU A 33 9.38 2.50 -5.94
N THR A 34 8.94 1.81 -4.90
CA THR A 34 8.75 2.37 -3.56
C THR A 34 9.49 1.49 -2.57
N VAL A 35 10.16 2.11 -1.61
CA VAL A 35 10.87 1.42 -0.53
C VAL A 35 10.48 2.06 0.80
N GLY A 36 10.33 1.24 1.83
CA GLY A 36 10.20 1.68 3.21
C GLY A 36 10.61 0.56 4.16
N GLU A 37 10.82 0.91 5.42
CA GLU A 37 11.10 -0.06 6.48
C GLU A 37 9.99 -1.11 6.56
N SER A 38 10.36 -2.34 6.91
CA SER A 38 9.42 -3.42 7.16
C SER A 38 9.16 -3.61 8.65
N GLU A 39 8.21 -4.48 8.98
CA GLU A 39 7.93 -4.95 10.33
C GLU A 39 9.08 -5.77 10.95
N ARG A 40 10.05 -6.20 10.14
CA ARG A 40 11.22 -6.96 10.59
C ARG A 40 12.43 -6.03 10.66
N PRO A 41 13.19 -6.06 11.77
CA PRO A 41 14.38 -5.23 11.92
C PRO A 41 15.39 -5.50 10.80
N ASP A 42 16.17 -4.48 10.45
CA ASP A 42 17.22 -4.54 9.42
C ASP A 42 16.74 -4.98 8.02
N THR A 43 15.44 -4.86 7.74
CA THR A 43 14.89 -5.19 6.43
C THR A 43 13.88 -4.15 5.94
N SER A 44 13.95 -3.91 4.64
CA SER A 44 13.12 -2.95 3.91
C SER A 44 12.21 -3.68 2.94
N ARG A 45 11.00 -3.17 2.74
CA ARG A 45 10.04 -3.67 1.76
C ARG A 45 10.05 -2.80 0.53
N MET A 46 10.39 -3.40 -0.61
CA MET A 46 10.37 -2.76 -1.91
C MET A 46 9.16 -3.24 -2.71
N THR A 47 8.31 -2.31 -3.15
CA THR A 47 7.33 -2.58 -4.21
C THR A 47 7.93 -2.12 -5.52
N ILE A 48 8.06 -3.04 -6.48
CA ILE A 48 8.68 -2.79 -7.78
C ILE A 48 7.64 -3.11 -8.84
N VAL A 49 7.29 -2.12 -9.65
CA VAL A 49 6.42 -2.32 -10.81
C VAL A 49 7.21 -2.10 -12.08
N CYS A 50 7.19 -3.08 -12.96
CA CYS A 50 7.93 -3.04 -14.21
C CYS A 50 7.08 -3.50 -15.40
N GLU A 51 7.48 -3.07 -16.59
CA GLU A 51 6.87 -3.51 -17.83
C GLU A 51 7.70 -4.62 -18.49
N ALA A 52 7.09 -5.79 -18.66
CA ALA A 52 7.73 -6.94 -19.28
C ALA A 52 6.70 -7.84 -20.02
N PRO A 53 7.16 -8.78 -20.87
CA PRO A 53 6.31 -9.83 -21.42
C PRO A 53 5.73 -10.73 -20.32
N GLU A 54 4.53 -11.27 -20.54
CA GLU A 54 3.78 -12.05 -19.55
C GLU A 54 4.57 -13.21 -18.94
N HIS A 55 5.38 -13.90 -19.74
CA HIS A 55 6.21 -15.03 -19.32
C HIS A 55 7.54 -14.63 -18.63
N ALA A 56 7.86 -13.33 -18.57
CA ALA A 56 9.13 -12.85 -18.03
C ALA A 56 9.15 -12.85 -16.49
N ALA A 57 8.00 -12.90 -15.83
CA ALA A 57 7.87 -12.71 -14.40
C ALA A 57 8.69 -13.70 -13.56
N HIS A 58 8.63 -14.98 -13.91
CA HIS A 58 9.42 -16.03 -13.26
C HIS A 58 10.92 -15.75 -13.36
N ARG A 59 11.41 -15.30 -14.52
CA ARG A 59 12.82 -14.96 -14.72
C ARG A 59 13.24 -13.73 -13.93
N ILE A 60 12.38 -12.71 -13.83
CA ILE A 60 12.64 -11.50 -13.05
C ILE A 60 12.70 -11.85 -11.56
N LYS A 61 11.69 -12.58 -11.05
CA LYS A 61 11.63 -13.08 -9.68
C LYS A 61 12.88 -13.92 -9.33
N ALA A 62 13.24 -14.88 -10.17
CA ALA A 62 14.46 -15.67 -9.99
C ALA A 62 15.73 -14.80 -9.98
N SER A 63 15.78 -13.74 -10.79
CA SER A 63 16.92 -12.82 -10.82
C SER A 63 17.00 -11.93 -9.57
N LEU A 64 15.87 -11.56 -8.98
CA LEU A 64 15.81 -10.84 -7.71
C LEU A 64 16.32 -11.71 -6.56
N TYR A 65 15.95 -13.00 -6.52
CA TYR A 65 16.47 -13.97 -5.54
C TYR A 65 17.98 -14.22 -5.66
N LYS A 66 18.57 -13.99 -6.84
CA LYS A 66 20.03 -14.10 -7.00
C LYS A 66 20.81 -12.97 -6.34
N LEU A 67 20.13 -11.89 -5.94
CA LEU A 67 20.79 -10.84 -5.16
C LEU A 67 20.89 -11.33 -3.71
N GLU A 68 22.11 -11.40 -3.18
CA GLU A 68 22.41 -11.83 -1.79
C GLU A 68 21.62 -11.03 -0.73
N ILE A 69 21.27 -9.79 -1.05
CA ILE A 69 20.51 -8.87 -0.19
C ILE A 69 19.02 -9.17 -0.13
N THR A 70 18.50 -10.02 -1.01
CA THR A 70 17.07 -10.32 -1.11
C THR A 70 16.70 -11.45 -0.15
N VAL A 71 15.73 -11.20 0.72
CA VAL A 71 15.23 -12.16 1.71
C VAL A 71 14.04 -12.94 1.14
N ASP A 72 13.07 -12.25 0.56
CA ASP A 72 11.88 -12.85 -0.04
C ASP A 72 11.42 -11.99 -1.22
N VAL A 73 10.78 -12.61 -2.20
CA VAL A 73 10.16 -11.94 -3.35
C VAL A 73 8.85 -12.63 -3.67
N ASP A 74 7.76 -11.87 -3.63
CA ASP A 74 6.48 -12.28 -4.18
C ASP A 74 6.14 -11.50 -5.44
N GLU A 75 5.47 -12.16 -6.37
CA GLU A 75 4.79 -11.49 -7.48
C GLU A 75 3.32 -11.40 -7.11
N VAL A 76 2.76 -10.19 -7.12
CA VAL A 76 1.38 -9.96 -6.71
C VAL A 76 0.54 -9.50 -7.90
N GLY A 77 -0.54 -10.24 -8.15
CA GLY A 77 -1.55 -9.85 -9.12
C GLY A 77 -2.44 -8.73 -8.59
N ARG A 78 -3.11 -7.99 -9.49
CA ARG A 78 -4.03 -6.90 -9.11
C ARG A 78 -5.22 -7.36 -8.26
N SER A 79 -5.75 -8.56 -8.50
CA SER A 79 -6.88 -9.12 -7.73
C SER A 79 -6.47 -9.59 -6.34
N GLU A 80 -5.21 -10.01 -6.19
CA GLU A 80 -4.67 -10.60 -4.96
C GLU A 80 -4.08 -9.57 -4.00
N ALA A 81 -3.94 -8.31 -4.42
CA ALA A 81 -3.32 -7.26 -3.62
C ALA A 81 -4.19 -6.00 -3.52
N VAL A 82 -3.96 -5.25 -2.43
CA VAL A 82 -4.34 -3.85 -2.33
C VAL A 82 -3.18 -3.03 -2.87
N ILE A 83 -3.44 -2.23 -3.90
CA ILE A 83 -2.46 -1.31 -4.46
C ILE A 83 -2.92 0.11 -4.19
N ARG A 84 -2.05 0.91 -3.56
CA ARG A 84 -2.30 2.32 -3.26
C ARG A 84 -1.09 3.16 -3.62
N GLU A 85 -1.36 4.43 -3.84
CA GLU A 85 -0.38 5.46 -4.11
C GLU A 85 -0.85 6.71 -3.37
N LEU A 86 0.10 7.48 -2.84
CA LEU A 86 -0.12 8.80 -2.27
C LEU A 86 0.44 9.85 -3.24
N CYS A 87 -0.28 10.94 -3.40
CA CYS A 87 0.07 12.05 -4.27
C CYS A 87 -0.18 13.38 -3.57
N LEU A 88 0.77 14.31 -3.70
CA LEU A 88 0.63 15.72 -3.39
C LEU A 88 0.55 16.50 -4.71
N ILE A 89 -0.42 17.38 -4.82
CA ILE A 89 -0.65 18.22 -6.01
C ILE A 89 -0.78 19.67 -5.54
N LYS A 90 0.14 20.52 -5.99
CA LYS A 90 0.08 21.97 -5.75
C LYS A 90 -0.56 22.66 -6.94
N VAL A 91 -1.63 23.40 -6.70
CA VAL A 91 -2.43 24.09 -7.73
C VAL A 91 -2.35 25.59 -7.51
N ALA A 92 -2.17 26.37 -8.58
CA ALA A 92 -2.17 27.83 -8.52
C ALA A 92 -3.57 28.36 -8.21
N ALA A 93 -3.67 29.25 -7.21
CA ALA A 93 -4.93 29.83 -6.73
C ALA A 93 -4.82 31.31 -6.33
N GLY A 94 -3.77 31.99 -6.80
CA GLY A 94 -3.49 33.39 -6.53
C GLY A 94 -4.23 34.39 -7.42
N PRO A 95 -4.10 35.71 -7.15
CA PRO A 95 -4.64 36.77 -8.00
C PRO A 95 -4.04 36.76 -9.41
N THR A 96 -2.81 36.26 -9.54
CA THR A 96 -2.07 36.15 -10.80
C THR A 96 -2.41 34.89 -11.59
N SER A 97 -3.18 33.97 -11.02
CA SER A 97 -3.67 32.76 -11.69
C SER A 97 -4.69 33.11 -12.78
N PRO A 98 -4.77 32.37 -13.90
CA PRO A 98 -5.73 32.65 -14.98
C PRO A 98 -7.20 32.74 -14.53
N LEU A 99 -7.53 32.05 -13.44
CA LEU A 99 -8.89 31.98 -12.88
C LEU A 99 -9.05 32.81 -11.58
N GLY A 100 -8.00 33.55 -11.19
CA GLY A 100 -7.98 34.42 -10.01
C GLY A 100 -8.27 33.71 -8.68
N GLN A 101 -8.54 34.49 -7.63
CA GLN A 101 -8.80 33.95 -6.28
C GLN A 101 -10.16 33.24 -6.13
N ALA A 102 -11.12 33.51 -7.02
CA ALA A 102 -12.44 32.87 -7.02
C ALA A 102 -12.36 31.36 -7.32
N SER A 103 -11.25 30.90 -7.93
CA SER A 103 -10.96 29.48 -8.20
C SER A 103 -10.89 28.60 -6.95
N ARG A 104 -10.62 29.18 -5.77
CA ARG A 104 -10.38 28.42 -4.53
C ARG A 104 -11.56 27.56 -4.11
N SER A 105 -12.78 28.06 -4.20
CA SER A 105 -13.98 27.30 -3.82
C SER A 105 -14.16 26.06 -4.70
N GLN A 106 -13.93 26.20 -6.00
CA GLN A 106 -14.01 25.10 -6.96
C GLN A 106 -12.91 24.04 -6.71
N ILE A 107 -11.70 24.47 -6.35
CA ILE A 107 -10.62 23.53 -5.95
C ILE A 107 -11.03 22.74 -4.69
N PHE A 108 -11.71 23.38 -3.72
CA PHE A 108 -12.24 22.67 -2.54
C PHE A 108 -13.37 21.69 -2.88
N GLU A 109 -14.24 22.04 -3.82
CA GLU A 109 -15.27 21.13 -4.33
C GLU A 109 -14.63 19.92 -5.03
N LEU A 110 -13.63 20.14 -5.90
CA LEU A 110 -12.88 19.06 -6.54
C LEU A 110 -12.19 18.16 -5.50
N ALA A 111 -11.57 18.74 -4.48
CA ALA A 111 -10.98 17.97 -3.38
C ALA A 111 -12.03 17.09 -2.70
N THR A 112 -13.23 17.62 -2.44
CA THR A 112 -14.34 16.87 -1.83
C THR A 112 -14.80 15.70 -2.72
N VAL A 113 -15.02 15.94 -4.01
CA VAL A 113 -15.47 14.92 -4.97
C VAL A 113 -14.45 13.78 -5.09
N PHE A 114 -13.17 14.12 -5.22
CA PHE A 114 -12.10 13.13 -5.32
C PHE A 114 -11.72 12.50 -3.97
N ARG A 115 -12.30 12.97 -2.87
CA ARG A 115 -11.92 12.60 -1.49
C ARG A 115 -10.43 12.85 -1.24
N ALA A 116 -9.93 13.95 -1.77
CA ALA A 116 -8.62 14.51 -1.46
C ALA A 116 -8.74 15.44 -0.24
N ARG A 117 -7.61 15.70 0.42
CA ARG A 117 -7.51 16.58 1.57
C ARG A 117 -6.72 17.82 1.18
N VAL A 118 -7.16 19.00 1.61
CA VAL A 118 -6.33 20.20 1.51
C VAL A 118 -5.34 20.17 2.66
N VAL A 119 -4.04 20.19 2.35
CA VAL A 119 -2.97 20.10 3.36
C VAL A 119 -2.17 21.40 3.51
N ASP A 120 -2.28 22.31 2.55
CA ASP A 120 -1.70 23.65 2.64
C ASP A 120 -2.54 24.66 1.83
N LEU A 121 -2.64 25.88 2.35
CA LEU A 121 -3.35 27.01 1.74
C LEU A 121 -2.48 28.25 1.83
N ALA A 122 -1.91 28.64 0.69
CA ALA A 122 -1.08 29.82 0.55
C ALA A 122 -1.80 30.92 -0.26
N PRO A 123 -1.33 32.19 -0.19
CA PRO A 123 -1.89 33.29 -0.97
C PRO A 123 -1.89 33.06 -2.49
N GLU A 124 -0.96 32.26 -3.01
CA GLU A 124 -0.82 31.99 -4.44
C GLU A 124 -1.18 30.54 -4.84
N SER A 125 -1.39 29.63 -3.89
CA SER A 125 -1.59 28.20 -4.19
C SER A 125 -2.38 27.44 -3.14
N ILE A 126 -2.93 26.30 -3.55
CA ILE A 126 -3.52 25.27 -2.68
C ILE A 126 -2.76 23.96 -2.90
N MET A 127 -2.46 23.23 -1.82
CA MET A 127 -1.92 21.88 -1.91
C MET A 127 -2.98 20.85 -1.53
N LEU A 128 -3.18 19.89 -2.42
CA LEU A 128 -4.05 18.75 -2.24
C LEU A 128 -3.22 17.49 -1.97
N GLU A 129 -3.66 16.68 -1.03
CA GLU A 129 -3.18 15.34 -0.76
C GLU A 129 -4.25 14.32 -1.13
N MET A 130 -3.85 13.26 -1.83
CA MET A 130 -4.76 12.20 -2.24
C MET A 130 -4.10 10.84 -2.12
N THR A 131 -4.84 9.87 -1.56
CA THR A 131 -4.47 8.45 -1.57
C THR A 131 -5.48 7.66 -2.41
N GLY A 132 -4.99 6.83 -3.33
CA GLY A 132 -5.86 6.16 -4.30
C GLY A 132 -5.17 5.10 -5.15
N SER A 133 -5.91 4.58 -6.13
CA SER A 133 -5.27 3.90 -7.27
C SER A 133 -4.64 4.95 -8.18
N SER A 134 -3.61 4.58 -8.95
CA SER A 134 -2.97 5.49 -9.91
C SER A 134 -3.97 6.09 -10.90
N SER A 135 -5.00 5.34 -11.31
CA SER A 135 -6.07 5.83 -12.19
C SER A 135 -6.92 6.94 -11.55
N LYS A 136 -7.17 6.85 -10.24
CA LYS A 136 -7.97 7.85 -9.53
C LYS A 136 -7.18 9.15 -9.38
N ILE A 137 -5.88 9.05 -9.09
CA ILE A 137 -4.96 10.20 -9.00
C ILE A 137 -4.83 10.87 -10.37
N GLU A 138 -4.65 10.09 -11.43
CA GLU A 138 -4.60 10.60 -12.81
C GLU A 138 -5.89 11.32 -13.19
N GLY A 139 -7.05 10.79 -12.78
CA GLY A 139 -8.33 11.46 -12.99
C GLY A 139 -8.43 12.84 -12.32
N LEU A 140 -7.89 13.00 -11.10
CA LEU A 140 -7.86 14.32 -10.44
C LEU A 140 -6.96 15.30 -11.20
N VAL A 141 -5.75 14.84 -11.59
CA VAL A 141 -4.81 15.65 -12.38
C VAL A 141 -5.43 16.10 -13.70
N GLN A 142 -6.11 15.18 -14.40
CA GLN A 142 -6.79 15.47 -15.65
C GLN A 142 -7.89 16.52 -15.46
N VAL A 143 -8.78 16.33 -14.49
CA VAL A 143 -9.89 17.27 -14.24
C VAL A 143 -9.37 18.66 -13.86
N ILE A 144 -8.32 18.76 -13.04
CA ILE A 144 -7.70 20.05 -12.70
C ILE A 144 -7.17 20.74 -13.95
N THR A 145 -6.49 19.99 -14.82
CA THR A 145 -5.89 20.51 -16.06
C THR A 145 -6.96 20.95 -17.07
N GLU A 146 -7.98 20.12 -17.30
CA GLU A 146 -9.08 20.41 -18.22
C GLU A 146 -9.97 21.56 -17.75
N SER A 147 -10.08 21.76 -16.43
CA SER A 147 -10.80 22.89 -15.84
C SER A 147 -10.03 24.22 -15.96
N GLY A 148 -8.84 24.23 -16.56
CA GLY A 148 -8.03 25.42 -16.81
C GLY A 148 -7.20 25.89 -15.62
N TYR A 149 -7.08 25.09 -14.55
CA TYR A 149 -6.17 25.40 -13.45
C TYR A 149 -4.74 25.00 -13.81
N THR A 150 -3.78 25.75 -13.27
CA THR A 150 -2.36 25.43 -13.43
C THR A 150 -1.87 24.58 -12.27
N ILE A 151 -1.42 23.36 -12.56
CA ILE A 151 -0.67 22.53 -11.62
C ILE A 151 0.77 23.05 -11.56
N LEU A 152 1.20 23.45 -10.37
CA LEU A 152 2.56 23.96 -10.12
C LEU A 152 3.54 22.83 -9.85
N GLU A 153 3.10 21.80 -9.12
CA GLU A 153 3.97 20.72 -8.67
C GLU A 153 3.15 19.45 -8.40
N VAL A 154 3.73 18.29 -8.72
CA VAL A 154 3.18 16.97 -8.39
C VAL A 154 4.26 16.12 -7.77
N SER A 155 3.99 15.54 -6.61
CA SER A 155 4.88 14.58 -5.95
C SER A 155 4.11 13.28 -5.67
N ARG A 156 4.64 12.16 -6.14
CA ARG A 156 3.99 10.84 -6.08
C ARG A 156 4.92 9.84 -5.39
N THR A 157 4.36 9.01 -4.50
CA THR A 157 5.15 7.97 -3.80
C THR A 157 5.49 6.76 -4.67
N GLY A 158 4.82 6.62 -5.83
CA GLY A 158 4.75 5.35 -6.55
C GLY A 158 3.75 4.38 -5.92
N ARG A 159 3.60 3.22 -6.55
CA ARG A 159 2.66 2.18 -6.14
C ARG A 159 3.22 1.36 -4.99
N MET A 160 2.50 1.34 -3.89
CA MET A 160 2.66 0.38 -2.80
C MET A 160 1.68 -0.76 -2.99
N ALA A 161 2.13 -2.00 -2.78
CA ALA A 161 1.29 -3.18 -2.90
C ALA A 161 1.44 -4.09 -1.69
N MET A 162 0.30 -4.61 -1.21
CA MET A 162 0.26 -5.62 -0.15
C MET A 162 -0.78 -6.67 -0.50
N ARG A 163 -0.44 -7.96 -0.34
CA ARG A 163 -1.36 -9.07 -0.61
C ARG A 163 -2.56 -9.01 0.35
N ARG A 164 -3.74 -9.38 -0.13
CA ARG A 164 -4.96 -9.50 0.67
C ARG A 164 -4.97 -10.83 1.43
N GLY A 165 -5.56 -10.82 2.63
CA GLY A 165 -5.75 -12.04 3.44
C GLY A 165 -4.48 -12.52 4.13
N HIS A 166 -4.40 -13.83 4.38
CA HIS A 166 -3.31 -14.43 5.16
C HIS A 166 -1.94 -14.27 4.49
N HIS A 167 -0.91 -14.03 5.32
CA HIS A 167 0.48 -13.90 4.91
C HIS A 167 1.04 -15.27 4.47
N THR A 168 0.70 -15.72 3.26
CA THR A 168 1.37 -16.89 2.69
C THR A 168 2.70 -16.46 2.09
N SER A 169 3.77 -16.44 2.89
CA SER A 169 5.08 -16.71 2.27
C SER A 169 4.98 -18.13 1.71
N ARG A 170 5.02 -18.28 0.38
CA ARG A 170 5.01 -19.61 -0.25
C ARG A 170 6.18 -20.46 0.26
N VAL A 171 7.22 -19.82 0.80
CA VAL A 171 8.33 -20.47 1.52
C VAL A 171 7.85 -21.15 2.80
N LEU A 172 7.00 -20.53 3.64
CA LEU A 172 6.44 -21.17 4.84
C LEU A 172 5.54 -22.37 4.49
N LYS A 173 4.75 -22.25 3.41
CA LYS A 173 3.94 -23.37 2.88
C LYS A 173 4.80 -24.50 2.30
N ALA A 174 5.94 -24.18 1.68
CA ALA A 174 6.89 -25.16 1.14
C ALA A 174 7.79 -25.79 2.22
N LEU A 175 8.03 -25.09 3.33
CA LEU A 175 8.77 -25.58 4.50
C LEU A 175 7.89 -26.34 5.49
N GLY A 176 6.61 -26.60 5.16
CA GLY A 176 5.71 -27.42 5.96
C GLY A 176 5.42 -26.86 7.36
N THR A 177 5.63 -25.57 7.59
CA THR A 177 5.28 -24.96 8.87
C THR A 177 3.76 -24.91 8.96
N PRO A 178 3.13 -25.57 9.96
CA PRO A 178 1.69 -25.57 10.06
C PRO A 178 1.20 -24.14 10.29
N SER A 179 0.37 -23.66 9.38
CA SER A 179 -0.46 -22.47 9.61
C SER A 179 -1.27 -22.73 10.89
N GLN A 180 -1.34 -21.77 11.82
CA GLN A 180 -2.21 -21.82 12.99
C GLN A 180 -3.71 -21.69 12.63
N ASP A 181 -4.16 -22.35 11.56
CA ASP A 181 -5.53 -22.29 11.04
C ASP A 181 -6.37 -23.53 11.38
N ASN A 182 -5.87 -24.45 12.22
CA ASN A 182 -6.60 -25.67 12.61
C ASN A 182 -7.06 -25.65 14.07
N PHE A 183 -7.70 -24.57 14.52
CA PHE A 183 -8.56 -24.61 15.70
C PHE A 183 -10.00 -24.23 15.33
N THR A 184 -10.66 -25.10 14.56
CA THR A 184 -12.11 -25.29 14.65
C THR A 184 -12.44 -26.77 14.54
N GLY A 185 -12.60 -27.39 15.71
CA GLY A 185 -13.47 -28.54 16.01
C GLY A 185 -13.15 -29.88 15.34
N HIS A 186 -12.66 -30.84 16.12
CA HIS A 186 -13.37 -32.07 16.48
C HIS A 186 -12.81 -32.61 17.81
N HIS A 187 -13.71 -33.05 18.68
CA HIS A 187 -13.45 -33.67 19.98
C HIS A 187 -12.45 -34.83 19.88
N ASP A 188 -11.48 -34.89 20.81
CA ASP A 188 -11.36 -36.02 21.73
C ASP A 188 -10.43 -35.66 22.91
N GLU A 189 -10.89 -36.17 24.06
CA GLU A 189 -10.43 -36.16 25.45
C GLU A 189 -8.92 -36.02 25.71
N ASP A 190 -8.54 -34.96 26.45
CA ASP A 190 -7.59 -34.96 27.58
C ASP A 190 -7.29 -33.51 28.00
N PHE A 191 -8.24 -32.86 28.69
CA PHE A 191 -7.97 -31.65 29.47
C PHE A 191 -8.02 -32.02 30.94
N ASP A 192 -6.86 -31.89 31.60
CA ASP A 192 -6.67 -32.06 33.02
C ASP A 192 -7.66 -31.18 33.81
N GLN A 193 -8.62 -31.82 34.46
CA GLN A 193 -9.65 -31.21 35.29
C GLN A 193 -9.04 -30.83 36.64
N ASN A 194 -8.68 -29.56 36.84
CA ASN A 194 -8.61 -28.94 38.18
C ASN A 194 -8.43 -27.41 38.10
N LEU A 195 -9.43 -26.69 37.58
CA LEU A 195 -9.58 -25.26 37.85
C LEU A 195 -10.61 -25.10 38.98
N SER A 196 -10.21 -24.44 40.06
CA SER A 196 -11.04 -24.24 41.24
C SER A 196 -12.21 -23.28 40.94
N ALA A 197 -13.38 -23.54 41.53
CA ALA A 197 -14.63 -22.81 41.28
C ALA A 197 -14.55 -21.29 41.60
N THR A 198 -13.48 -20.82 42.21
CA THR A 198 -13.21 -19.41 42.52
C THR A 198 -12.55 -18.61 41.39
N GLU A 199 -12.05 -19.26 40.33
CA GLU A 199 -11.39 -18.60 39.19
C GLU A 199 -12.29 -18.45 37.96
N ILE A 200 -13.53 -18.93 38.03
CA ILE A 200 -14.52 -18.79 36.96
C ILE A 200 -15.22 -17.43 37.12
N ILE A 201 -14.88 -16.50 36.23
CA ILE A 201 -15.56 -15.20 36.15
C ILE A 201 -16.97 -15.45 35.57
N PRO A 202 -18.06 -15.08 36.27
CA PRO A 202 -19.42 -15.26 35.74
C PRO A 202 -19.63 -14.40 34.49
N ASN A 203 -20.27 -14.97 33.47
CA ASN A 203 -20.49 -14.34 32.17
C ASN A 203 -21.94 -13.82 32.00
N GLU A 204 -22.59 -13.43 33.09
CA GLU A 204 -23.93 -12.85 33.08
C GLU A 204 -23.85 -11.37 33.45
N PHE A 205 -24.29 -10.51 32.53
CA PHE A 205 -24.53 -9.09 32.79
C PHE A 205 -25.97 -8.95 33.31
N GLU A 206 -26.16 -8.24 34.43
CA GLU A 206 -27.50 -7.95 34.95
C GLU A 206 -28.34 -7.17 33.93
N ASP A 207 -29.55 -7.67 33.65
CA ASP A 207 -30.55 -7.02 32.81
C ASP A 207 -30.92 -5.65 33.40
N VAL A 208 -30.56 -4.57 32.68
CA VAL A 208 -31.02 -3.22 33.00
C VAL A 208 -32.44 -3.08 32.46
N HIS A 209 -33.43 -3.16 33.34
CA HIS A 209 -34.81 -2.81 33.05
C HIS A 209 -34.94 -1.33 32.67
N GLU A 210 -35.38 -1.02 31.45
CA GLU A 210 -36.01 0.26 31.11
C GLU A 210 -37.51 0.17 31.44
N GLU A 211 -37.95 0.93 32.46
CA GLU A 211 -39.37 1.17 32.74
C GLU A 211 -39.92 2.19 31.72
N GLU A 212 -40.97 1.82 31.00
CA GLU A 212 -41.85 2.74 30.28
C GLU A 212 -42.76 3.50 31.27
N GLN A 213 -42.70 4.84 31.23
CA GLN A 213 -43.85 5.73 31.39
C GLN A 213 -43.55 7.14 30.86
#